data_AF-A0A7S4CC48-F1
#
_entry.id   AF-A0A7S4CC48-F1
#
_cell.length_a   1.000
_cell.length_b   1.000
_cell.length_c   1.000
_cell.angle_alpha   90.00
_cell.angle_beta   90.00
_cell.angle_gamma   90.00
#
_symmetry.space_group_name_H-M   'P 1'
#
loop_
_entity.id
_entity.type
_entity.pdbx_description
1 polymer ?
#
loop_
_entity_poly.entity_id
_entity_poly.type
_entity_poly.pdbx_seq_one_letter_code
_entity_poly.pdbx_strand_id
1 'polypeptide(L)'
;AKAFPNGIAELSYGCCLLQCPGGVNILLDTSLGCIQPPISPAMTVTRPLQDLRVLLKEAAGLAPEDISVVVHTHLHRDHTSWNVVPGADGRPVPLFRNATHVVQRVEWAYWTSTPALKERCGYEDYLAPIEAAGMLRLVDGDEDL
;
A
#
# COMPACT_ATOMS: atom_id res chain seq x y z
N ALA A 1 6.77 -5.37 34.61
CA ALA A 1 5.93 -6.42 34.01
C ALA A 1 6.23 -6.48 32.51
N LYS A 2 6.27 -7.66 31.87
CA LYS A 2 6.38 -7.73 30.40
C LYS A 2 5.07 -7.19 29.80
N ALA A 3 5.17 -6.34 28.77
CA ALA A 3 4.00 -5.78 28.09
C ALA A 3 3.10 -6.86 27.46
N PHE A 4 3.67 -8.03 27.12
CA PHE A 4 2.96 -9.16 26.52
C PHE A 4 3.24 -10.45 27.32
N PRO A 5 2.33 -10.87 28.22
CA PRO A 5 2.55 -12.01 29.13
C PRO A 5 2.79 -13.36 28.44
N ASN A 6 2.21 -13.57 27.26
CA ASN A 6 2.38 -14.78 26.43
C ASN A 6 3.41 -14.59 25.30
N GLY A 7 4.10 -13.44 25.23
CA GLY A 7 5.04 -13.12 24.16
C GLY A 7 4.39 -12.83 22.80
N ILE A 8 3.07 -12.62 22.74
CA ILE A 8 2.32 -12.35 21.51
C ILE A 8 1.75 -10.92 21.57
N ALA A 9 1.89 -10.18 20.47
CA ALA A 9 1.23 -8.90 20.25
C ALA A 9 0.27 -9.03 19.05
N GLU A 10 -0.94 -8.48 19.18
CA GLU A 10 -1.87 -8.31 18.06
C GLU A 10 -1.52 -7.02 17.32
N LEU A 11 -1.26 -7.12 16.03
CA LEU A 11 -0.94 -5.99 15.16
C LEU A 11 -2.08 -5.79 14.17
N SER A 12 -2.44 -4.53 13.94
CA SER A 12 -3.41 -4.13 12.91
C SER A 12 -2.66 -3.39 11.80
N TYR A 13 -2.93 -3.78 10.56
CA TYR A 13 -2.39 -3.12 9.37
C TYR A 13 -3.54 -2.47 8.61
N GLY A 14 -3.38 -1.20 8.26
CA GLY A 14 -4.43 -0.41 7.64
C GLY A 14 -3.86 0.82 6.95
N CYS A 15 -4.75 1.58 6.35
CA CYS A 15 -4.46 2.84 5.68
C CYS A 15 -5.39 3.93 6.23
N CYS A 16 -5.07 5.19 5.95
CA CYS A 16 -5.91 6.32 6.32
C CYS A 16 -6.43 7.03 5.07
N LEU A 17 -7.73 7.32 5.01
CA LEU A 17 -8.34 8.12 3.96
C LEU A 17 -8.50 9.56 4.44
N LEU A 18 -7.99 10.51 3.66
CA LEU A 18 -8.19 11.94 3.85
C LEU A 18 -9.08 12.46 2.71
N GLN A 19 -10.19 13.09 3.06
CA GLN A 19 -11.10 13.71 2.10
C GLN A 19 -10.93 15.22 2.18
N CYS A 20 -10.40 15.81 1.11
CA CYS A 20 -10.12 17.22 1.01
C CYS A 20 -11.26 17.97 0.30
N PRO A 21 -11.39 19.29 0.52
CA PRO A 21 -12.29 20.13 -0.28
C PRO A 21 -12.05 19.96 -1.78
N GLY A 22 -13.09 20.13 -2.59
CA GLY A 22 -13.00 19.96 -4.05
C GLY A 22 -13.02 18.51 -4.54
N GLY A 23 -13.24 17.53 -3.64
CA GLY A 23 -13.41 16.12 -4.00
C GLY A 23 -12.12 15.34 -4.19
N VAL A 24 -10.99 15.88 -3.70
CA VAL A 24 -9.70 15.18 -3.73
C VAL A 24 -9.66 14.17 -2.60
N ASN A 25 -9.47 12.89 -2.94
CA ASN A 25 -9.34 11.80 -1.97
C ASN A 25 -7.89 11.33 -1.93
N ILE A 26 -7.26 11.40 -0.76
CA ILE A 26 -5.87 11.00 -0.53
C ILE A 26 -5.86 9.77 0.36
N LEU A 27 -5.13 8.73 -0.04
CA LEU A 27 -4.90 7.55 0.77
C LEU A 27 -3.47 7.57 1.32
N LEU A 28 -3.31 7.41 2.63
CA LEU A 28 -2.01 7.16 3.27
C LEU A 28 -1.81 5.65 3.39
N ASP A 29 -0.85 5.13 2.63
CA ASP A 29 -0.58 3.70 2.43
C ASP A 29 -1.78 2.91 1.89
N THR A 30 -1.60 1.61 1.64
CA THR A 30 -2.63 0.75 1.04
C THR A 30 -2.84 -0.57 1.79
N SER A 31 -2.06 -0.88 2.82
CA SER A 31 -2.17 -2.11 3.62
C SER A 31 -1.76 -3.41 2.88
N LEU A 32 -2.06 -4.56 3.49
CA LEU A 32 -1.56 -5.92 3.20
C LEU A 32 -2.08 -6.60 1.91
N GLY A 33 -2.71 -5.88 0.97
CA GLY A 33 -3.18 -6.48 -0.28
C GLY A 33 -4.09 -7.71 -0.11
N CYS A 34 -4.11 -8.55 -1.13
CA CYS A 34 -4.75 -9.86 -1.13
C CYS A 34 -3.81 -10.98 -0.61
N ILE A 35 -2.97 -10.72 0.39
CA ILE A 35 -2.01 -11.71 0.88
C ILE A 35 -2.75 -12.94 1.45
N GLN A 36 -2.35 -14.13 1.01
CA GLN A 36 -2.82 -15.38 1.58
C GLN A 36 -1.96 -15.76 2.80
N PRO A 37 -2.57 -16.15 3.94
CA PRO A 37 -1.83 -16.60 5.10
C PRO A 37 -1.03 -17.89 4.82
N PRO A 38 0.10 -18.11 5.53
CA PRO A 38 0.68 -17.24 6.55
C PRO A 38 1.54 -16.10 5.96
N ILE A 39 1.44 -14.89 6.54
CA ILE A 39 2.26 -13.73 6.12
C ILE A 39 3.75 -13.98 6.41
N SER A 40 4.06 -14.66 7.51
CA SER A 40 5.37 -15.21 7.84
C SER A 40 5.20 -16.35 8.87
N PRO A 41 6.22 -17.19 9.11
CA PRO A 41 6.14 -18.23 10.14
C PRO A 41 5.89 -17.70 11.56
N ALA A 42 6.19 -16.42 11.81
CA ALA A 42 6.00 -15.76 13.10
C ALA A 42 4.64 -15.04 13.23
N MET A 43 3.82 -15.03 12.18
CA MET A 43 2.57 -14.28 12.13
C MET A 43 1.37 -15.20 11.84
N THR A 44 0.40 -15.16 12.74
CA THR A 44 -0.89 -15.80 12.55
C THR A 44 -1.96 -14.74 12.33
N VAL A 45 -2.82 -14.96 11.35
CA VAL A 45 -3.98 -14.10 11.11
C VAL A 45 -5.04 -14.41 12.16
N THR A 46 -5.32 -13.46 13.05
CA THR A 46 -6.30 -13.61 14.13
C THR A 46 -7.70 -13.09 13.76
N ARG A 47 -7.82 -12.31 12.69
CA ARG A 47 -9.08 -11.81 12.13
C ARG A 47 -9.04 -11.84 10.60
N PRO A 48 -10.18 -11.99 9.90
CA PRO A 48 -10.20 -11.99 8.44
C PRO A 48 -9.56 -10.72 7.87
N LEU A 49 -8.68 -10.87 6.87
CA LEU A 49 -8.18 -9.74 6.10
C LEU A 49 -9.33 -9.11 5.34
N GLN A 50 -9.38 -7.78 5.35
CA GLN A 50 -10.46 -7.01 4.75
C GLN A 50 -10.07 -6.54 3.35
N ASP A 51 -11.03 -6.53 2.43
CA ASP A 51 -10.83 -6.02 1.08
C ASP A 51 -10.91 -4.50 1.08
N LEU A 52 -9.82 -3.82 0.71
CA LEU A 52 -9.76 -2.36 0.73
C LEU A 52 -10.81 -1.72 -0.19
N ARG A 53 -11.18 -2.38 -1.28
CA ARG A 53 -12.19 -1.87 -2.22
C ARG A 53 -13.57 -1.85 -1.56
N VAL A 54 -13.87 -2.88 -0.77
CA VAL A 54 -15.11 -2.98 0.01
C VAL A 54 -15.09 -1.92 1.12
N LEU A 55 -13.96 -1.78 1.83
CA LEU A 55 -13.82 -0.78 2.88
C LEU A 55 -14.01 0.66 2.38
N LEU A 56 -13.40 1.03 1.25
CA LEU A 56 -13.60 2.34 0.62
C LEU A 56 -15.07 2.59 0.29
N LYS A 57 -15.75 1.55 -0.22
CA LYS A 57 -17.17 1.64 -0.58
C LYS A 57 -18.06 1.81 0.65
N GLU A 58 -17.84 1.01 1.69
CA GLU A 58 -18.66 1.01 2.90
C GLU A 58 -18.42 2.26 3.76
N ALA A 59 -17.17 2.70 3.89
CA ALA A 59 -16.81 3.82 4.75
C ALA A 59 -17.11 5.18 4.10
N ALA A 60 -16.92 5.32 2.78
CA ALA A 60 -16.96 6.62 2.10
C ALA A 60 -17.76 6.62 0.78
N GLY A 61 -18.31 5.49 0.36
CA GLY A 61 -19.04 5.39 -0.92
C GLY A 61 -18.15 5.35 -2.16
N LEU A 62 -16.83 5.34 -1.99
CA LEU A 62 -15.82 5.48 -3.05
C LEU A 62 -15.45 4.16 -3.71
N ALA A 63 -15.09 4.23 -4.98
CA ALA A 63 -14.35 3.21 -5.70
C ALA A 63 -12.84 3.54 -5.70
N PRO A 64 -11.94 2.57 -5.98
CA PRO A 64 -10.51 2.84 -6.09
C PRO A 64 -10.14 3.94 -7.10
N GLU A 65 -10.93 4.08 -8.18
CA GLU A 65 -10.76 5.09 -9.20
C GLU A 65 -11.05 6.52 -8.70
N ASP A 66 -11.73 6.66 -7.57
CA ASP A 66 -12.00 7.97 -6.94
C ASP A 66 -10.83 8.48 -6.11
N ILE A 67 -9.78 7.66 -5.90
CA ILE A 67 -8.55 8.07 -5.20
C ILE A 67 -7.68 8.88 -6.15
N SER A 68 -7.32 10.08 -5.73
CA SER A 68 -6.54 11.04 -6.52
C SER A 68 -5.04 10.96 -6.22
N VAL A 69 -4.70 10.66 -4.97
CA VAL A 69 -3.31 10.56 -4.51
C VAL A 69 -3.18 9.40 -3.53
N VAL A 70 -2.10 8.64 -3.67
CA VAL A 70 -1.66 7.67 -2.66
C VAL A 70 -0.31 8.12 -2.14
N VAL A 71 -0.20 8.46 -0.87
CA VAL A 71 1.08 8.81 -0.24
C VAL A 71 1.58 7.60 0.54
N HIS A 72 2.77 7.14 0.20
CA HIS A 72 3.42 6.03 0.91
C HIS A 72 4.29 6.57 2.02
N THR A 73 4.04 6.11 3.24
CA THR A 73 4.90 6.42 4.41
C THR A 73 6.27 5.76 4.24
N HIS A 74 6.29 4.52 3.76
CA HIS A 74 7.47 3.74 3.39
C HIS A 74 7.04 2.53 2.53
N LEU A 75 8.00 1.78 1.96
CA LEU A 75 7.71 0.79 0.92
C LEU A 75 7.65 -0.66 1.39
N HIS A 76 7.39 -0.93 2.67
CA HIS A 76 7.15 -2.32 3.09
C HIS A 76 5.82 -2.86 2.53
N ARG A 77 5.72 -4.18 2.40
CA ARG A 77 4.57 -4.88 1.80
C ARG A 77 3.26 -4.59 2.55
N ASP A 78 3.31 -4.49 3.86
CA ASP A 78 2.17 -4.11 4.70
C ASP A 78 1.68 -2.67 4.49
N HIS A 79 2.35 -1.89 3.63
CA HIS A 79 1.94 -0.55 3.22
C HIS A 79 1.60 -0.47 1.72
N THR A 80 2.13 -1.36 0.88
CA THR A 80 2.09 -1.22 -0.58
C THR A 80 1.30 -2.31 -1.31
N SER A 81 0.93 -3.42 -0.64
CA SER A 81 0.42 -4.61 -1.32
C SER A 81 -0.96 -4.46 -1.99
N TRP A 82 -1.74 -3.41 -1.70
CA TRP A 82 -2.97 -3.10 -2.43
C TRP A 82 -2.77 -2.14 -3.62
N ASN A 83 -1.56 -1.62 -3.85
CA ASN A 83 -1.27 -0.77 -5.02
C ASN A 83 -1.63 -1.46 -6.35
N VAL A 84 -1.54 -2.78 -6.38
CA VAL A 84 -1.65 -3.60 -7.57
C VAL A 84 -2.60 -4.75 -7.31
N VAL A 85 -3.45 -5.05 -8.30
CA VAL A 85 -4.34 -6.21 -8.29
C VAL A 85 -4.13 -7.03 -9.57
N PRO A 86 -4.52 -8.32 -9.57
CA PRO A 86 -4.57 -9.10 -10.81
C PRO A 86 -5.58 -8.49 -11.79
N GLY A 87 -5.13 -8.22 -13.01
CA GLY A 87 -5.97 -7.81 -14.14
C GLY A 87 -6.76 -8.98 -14.73
N ALA A 88 -7.64 -8.69 -15.69
CA ALA A 88 -8.48 -9.69 -16.33
C ALA A 88 -7.68 -10.77 -17.11
N ASP A 89 -6.50 -10.42 -17.61
CA ASP A 89 -5.56 -11.33 -18.27
C ASP A 89 -4.56 -11.97 -17.29
N GLY A 90 -4.77 -11.78 -15.98
CA GLY A 90 -3.88 -12.24 -14.91
C GLY A 90 -2.63 -11.38 -14.72
N ARG A 91 -2.41 -10.34 -15.53
CA ARG A 91 -1.25 -9.45 -15.36
C ARG A 91 -1.50 -8.43 -14.25
N PRO A 92 -0.46 -8.05 -13.48
CA PRO A 92 -0.60 -7.04 -12.44
C PRO A 92 -0.99 -5.68 -13.05
N VAL A 93 -1.99 -5.03 -12.49
CA VAL A 93 -2.45 -3.70 -12.89
C VAL A 93 -2.60 -2.80 -11.65
N PRO A 94 -2.27 -1.50 -11.74
CA PRO A 94 -2.54 -0.56 -10.66
C PRO A 94 -4.02 -0.57 -10.25
N LEU A 95 -4.28 -0.66 -8.95
CA LEU A 95 -5.63 -0.60 -8.40
C LEU A 95 -6.20 0.81 -8.50
N PHE A 96 -5.41 1.81 -8.10
CA PHE A 96 -5.82 3.22 -8.02
C PHE A 96 -5.49 3.94 -9.33
N ARG A 97 -6.13 3.57 -10.43
CA ARG A 97 -5.73 3.93 -11.81
C ARG A 97 -5.63 5.43 -12.11
N ASN A 98 -6.33 6.27 -11.36
CA ASN A 98 -6.30 7.73 -11.50
C ASN A 98 -5.36 8.42 -10.51
N ALA A 99 -4.75 7.67 -9.60
CA ALA A 99 -3.96 8.23 -8.52
C ALA A 99 -2.51 8.51 -8.94
N THR A 100 -1.95 9.59 -8.39
CA THR A 100 -0.50 9.75 -8.30
C THR A 100 0.00 9.10 -7.02
N HIS A 101 0.96 8.18 -7.14
CA HIS A 101 1.66 7.57 -6.01
C HIS A 101 2.87 8.41 -5.63
N VAL A 102 2.83 9.00 -4.44
CA VAL A 102 3.89 9.86 -3.91
C VAL A 102 4.78 9.07 -2.96
N VAL A 103 6.09 9.14 -3.18
CA VAL A 103 7.11 8.46 -2.36
C VAL A 103 8.32 9.38 -2.18
N GLN A 104 8.93 9.37 -1.00
CA GLN A 104 10.23 10.01 -0.78
C GLN A 104 11.31 9.38 -1.67
N ARG A 105 12.07 10.19 -2.40
CA ARG A 105 13.12 9.72 -3.33
C ARG A 105 14.14 8.83 -2.64
N VAL A 106 14.51 9.17 -1.39
CA VAL A 106 15.46 8.41 -0.59
C VAL A 106 14.97 6.99 -0.28
N GLU A 107 13.66 6.83 -0.03
CA GLU A 107 13.03 5.55 0.24
C GLU A 107 12.99 4.69 -1.02
N TRP A 108 12.59 5.29 -2.14
CA TRP A 108 12.60 4.62 -3.44
C TRP A 108 14.01 4.15 -3.82
N ALA A 109 15.01 5.03 -3.69
CA ALA A 109 16.40 4.72 -4.01
C ALA A 109 16.94 3.57 -3.14
N TYR A 110 16.61 3.56 -1.84
CA TYR A 110 17.01 2.48 -0.94
C TYR A 110 16.46 1.13 -1.41
N TRP A 111 15.13 1.01 -1.56
CA TRP A 111 14.50 -0.28 -1.89
C TRP A 111 14.82 -0.78 -3.29
N THR A 112 15.14 0.12 -4.22
CA THR A 112 15.50 -0.25 -5.60
C THR A 112 17.01 -0.44 -5.82
N SER A 113 17.85 -0.19 -4.81
CA SER A 113 19.32 -0.21 -4.95
C SER A 113 19.91 -1.60 -5.20
N THR A 114 19.24 -2.67 -4.77
CA THR A 114 19.72 -4.06 -4.97
C THR A 114 18.56 -5.01 -5.25
N PRO A 115 18.81 -6.14 -5.95
CA PRO A 115 17.79 -7.17 -6.15
C PRO A 115 17.19 -7.71 -4.84
N ALA A 116 18.03 -7.90 -3.81
CA ALA A 116 17.57 -8.42 -2.52
C ALA A 116 16.62 -7.45 -1.80
N LEU A 117 16.85 -6.13 -1.91
CA LEU A 117 15.93 -5.14 -1.34
C LEU A 117 14.63 -5.07 -2.15
N LYS A 118 14.70 -5.11 -3.48
CA LYS A 118 13.51 -5.18 -4.35
C LYS A 118 12.64 -6.39 -4.01
N GLU A 119 13.24 -7.55 -3.83
CA GLU A 119 12.54 -8.77 -3.41
C GLU A 119 11.89 -8.60 -2.04
N ARG A 120 12.61 -7.99 -1.09
CA ARG A 120 12.13 -7.79 0.28
C ARG A 120 10.93 -6.83 0.36
N CYS A 121 10.86 -5.79 -0.45
CA CYS A 121 9.68 -4.90 -0.50
C CYS A 121 8.58 -5.38 -1.46
N GLY A 122 8.82 -6.44 -2.25
CA GLY A 122 7.86 -6.89 -3.28
C GLY A 122 7.74 -5.90 -4.43
N TYR A 123 8.86 -5.32 -4.86
CA TYR A 123 8.90 -4.29 -5.90
C TYR A 123 8.18 -4.74 -7.19
N GLU A 124 8.49 -5.93 -7.71
CA GLU A 124 7.91 -6.41 -8.97
C GLU A 124 6.38 -6.57 -8.87
N ASP A 125 5.87 -6.94 -7.70
CA ASP A 125 4.45 -7.21 -7.49
C ASP A 125 3.64 -5.93 -7.22
N TYR A 126 4.22 -4.97 -6.48
CA TYR A 126 3.45 -3.87 -5.89
C TYR A 126 3.92 -2.47 -6.29
N LEU A 127 5.11 -2.33 -6.90
CA LEU A 127 5.74 -1.04 -7.21
C LEU A 127 6.08 -0.88 -8.69
N ALA A 128 6.59 -1.93 -9.35
CA ALA A 128 6.93 -1.89 -10.77
C ALA A 128 5.71 -1.55 -11.67
N PRO A 129 4.49 -2.06 -11.41
CA PRO A 129 3.33 -1.71 -12.23
C PRO A 129 2.92 -0.23 -12.12
N ILE A 130 3.06 0.39 -10.95
CA ILE A 130 2.76 1.82 -10.77
C ILE A 130 3.84 2.71 -11.39
N GLU A 131 5.11 2.29 -11.32
CA GLU A 131 6.22 2.98 -12.00
C GLU A 131 6.07 2.88 -13.53
N ALA A 132 5.82 1.68 -14.06
CA ALA A 132 5.65 1.44 -15.49
C ALA A 132 4.43 2.17 -16.07
N ALA A 133 3.40 2.40 -15.27
CA ALA A 133 2.23 3.20 -15.64
C ALA A 133 2.49 4.72 -15.59
N GLY A 134 3.67 5.17 -15.17
CA GLY A 134 4.00 6.59 -15.04
C GLY A 134 3.27 7.29 -13.88
N MET A 135 2.78 6.52 -12.90
CA MET A 135 1.97 7.02 -11.79
C MET A 135 2.81 7.41 -10.57
N LEU A 136 4.13 7.22 -10.61
CA LEU A 136 5.04 7.50 -9.51
C LEU A 136 5.55 8.94 -9.53
N ARG A 137 5.35 9.69 -8.44
CA ARG A 137 5.95 10.99 -8.16
C ARG A 137 6.94 10.85 -7.00
N LEU A 138 8.23 11.03 -7.28
CA LEU A 138 9.28 11.04 -6.27
C LEU A 138 9.53 12.47 -5.78
N VAL A 139 9.44 12.67 -4.47
CA VAL A 139 9.62 13.97 -3.78
C VAL A 139 10.83 13.94 -2.86
N ASP A 140 11.37 15.12 -2.54
CA ASP A 140 12.51 15.27 -1.63
C ASP A 140 12.12 16.12 -0.41
N GLY A 141 12.02 15.50 0.76
CA GLY A 141 11.67 16.19 2.01
C GLY A 141 10.23 16.72 1.98
N ASP A 142 10.03 17.93 2.47
CA ASP A 142 8.72 18.57 2.52
C ASP A 142 8.42 19.26 1.19
N GLU A 143 7.39 18.78 0.48
CA GLU A 143 6.91 19.36 -0.77
C GLU A 143 5.39 19.54 -0.74
N ASP A 144 4.91 20.58 -1.42
CA ASP A 144 3.49 20.77 -1.69
C ASP A 144 3.02 19.79 -2.77
N LEU A 145 1.87 19.15 -2.51
CA LEU A 145 1.25 18.16 -3.39
C LEU A 145 0.12 18.74 -4.25
#